data_AF-A0A8T2EIJ9-F1
#
_entry.id   AF-A0A8T2EIJ9-F1
#
_cell.length_a   1.000
_cell.length_b   1.000
_cell.length_c   1.000
_cell.angle_alpha   90.00
_cell.angle_beta   90.00
_cell.angle_gamma   90.00
#
_symmetry.space_group_name_H-M   'P 1'
#
loop_
_entity.id
_entity.type
_entity.pdbx_description
1 polymer ?
#
loop_
_entity_poly.entity_id
_entity_poly.type
_entity_poly.pdbx_seq_one_letter_code
_entity_poly.pdbx_strand_id
1 'polypeptide(L)'
;MLGAIHLGVLAACFVLFVPMAMAGWHLSRNKMLFFSGALFISLAVCVHLTPYFPSVSDIVASVSSVVVYDHRISCINEVNQIVWDVKPVPNPESVRRNNGSTKLDYFVKNWDWMKSRKVLSCEFQKLDKFDVSDLLNGSWVVVAGDSQARFVALSLLNLVLGSDSKAMDSVRGDLFRRHSDYSIVVKEIGMKLDFVWAPYEKDLDDLVVSYKKMKKYPDVVIMGTGLWHMLHVNNASDFGFRLRQLSSHVESLVPLTPKEQEGGGSVSGRSVHLFWIGMPVLINGMLNTDEKKEKMSDTVWHEYDRSLGESKILRQMGGPLILLDIQSFTWNCGPQCTLDGMHYDSAVYDAAVHVMLNALLIESHQSL
;
A
#
# COMPACT_ATOMS: atom_id res chain seq x y z
N MET A 1 -68.51 -42.58 31.47
CA MET A 1 -67.14 -42.22 31.92
C MET A 1 -66.52 -41.03 31.18
N LEU A 2 -66.85 -40.74 29.91
CA LEU A 2 -66.27 -39.59 29.20
C LEU A 2 -66.70 -38.21 29.78
N GLY A 3 -67.95 -38.04 30.23
CA GLY A 3 -68.40 -36.74 30.76
C GLY A 3 -67.62 -36.25 32.00
N ALA A 4 -67.20 -37.16 32.89
CA ALA A 4 -66.45 -36.81 34.10
C ALA A 4 -65.00 -36.40 33.80
N ILE A 5 -64.39 -36.98 32.76
CA ILE A 5 -63.02 -36.65 32.34
C ILE A 5 -62.98 -35.25 31.70
N HIS A 6 -63.95 -34.93 30.84
CA HIS A 6 -64.05 -33.60 30.25
C HIS A 6 -64.36 -32.52 31.30
N LEU A 7 -65.24 -32.79 32.27
CA LEU A 7 -65.48 -31.86 33.38
C LEU A 7 -64.23 -31.68 34.27
N GLY A 8 -63.48 -32.77 34.52
CA GLY A 8 -62.26 -32.73 35.32
C GLY A 8 -61.14 -31.92 34.68
N VAL A 9 -60.94 -32.04 33.36
CA VAL A 9 -59.96 -31.25 32.62
C VAL A 9 -60.35 -29.76 32.59
N LEU A 10 -61.63 -29.46 32.39
CA LEU A 10 -62.12 -28.09 32.41
C LEU A 10 -61.98 -27.44 33.80
N ALA A 11 -62.31 -28.18 34.85
CA ALA A 11 -62.10 -27.74 36.24
C ALA A 11 -60.61 -27.54 36.55
N ALA A 12 -59.74 -28.46 36.11
CA ALA A 12 -58.29 -28.33 36.28
C ALA A 12 -57.75 -27.08 35.58
N CYS A 13 -58.18 -26.79 34.35
CA CYS A 13 -57.80 -25.57 33.63
C CYS A 13 -58.27 -24.30 34.34
N PHE A 14 -59.50 -24.28 34.87
CA PHE A 14 -59.97 -23.12 35.63
C PHE A 14 -59.17 -22.92 36.92
N VAL A 15 -58.88 -23.99 37.66
CA VAL A 15 -58.08 -23.94 38.89
C VAL A 15 -56.64 -23.51 38.63
N LEU A 16 -56.06 -23.82 37.47
CA LEU A 16 -54.69 -23.45 37.13
C LEU A 16 -54.57 -22.03 36.55
N PHE A 17 -55.40 -21.70 35.56
CA PHE A 17 -55.22 -20.48 34.79
C PHE A 17 -55.88 -19.25 35.42
N VAL A 18 -56.96 -19.41 36.21
CA VAL A 18 -57.59 -18.27 36.87
C VAL A 18 -56.70 -17.69 37.98
N PRO A 19 -56.11 -18.48 38.90
CA PRO A 19 -55.15 -17.95 39.87
C PRO A 19 -53.89 -17.39 39.21
N MET A 20 -53.43 -17.97 38.10
CA MET A 20 -52.27 -17.48 37.35
C MET A 20 -52.55 -16.12 36.69
N ALA A 21 -53.75 -15.93 36.13
CA ALA A 21 -54.18 -14.64 35.58
C ALA A 21 -54.42 -13.60 36.69
N MET A 22 -55.03 -13.99 37.81
CA MET A 22 -55.24 -13.11 38.97
C MET A 22 -53.91 -12.72 39.64
N ALA A 23 -52.95 -13.64 39.74
CA ALA A 23 -51.60 -13.36 40.20
C ALA A 23 -50.85 -12.43 39.24
N GLY A 24 -50.95 -12.66 37.92
CA GLY A 24 -50.41 -11.74 36.91
C GLY A 24 -51.02 -10.33 36.96
N TRP A 25 -52.33 -10.24 37.22
CA TRP A 25 -53.05 -8.97 37.39
C TRP A 25 -52.67 -8.23 38.69
N HIS A 26 -52.46 -8.96 39.79
CA HIS A 26 -51.97 -8.36 41.04
C HIS A 26 -50.49 -7.94 40.95
N LEU A 27 -49.66 -8.71 40.26
CA LEU A 27 -48.25 -8.40 40.04
C LEU A 27 -48.05 -7.18 39.13
N SER A 28 -48.88 -7.01 38.08
CA SER A 28 -48.76 -5.87 37.16
C SER A 28 -49.06 -4.50 37.80
N ARG A 29 -49.78 -4.48 38.93
CA ARG A 29 -50.04 -3.28 39.73
C ARG A 29 -48.85 -2.84 40.58
N ASN A 30 -47.92 -3.73 40.89
CA ASN A 30 -46.73 -3.43 41.66
C ASN A 30 -45.48 -3.75 40.82
N LYS A 31 -45.04 -2.75 40.05
CA LYS A 31 -43.99 -2.87 39.01
C LYS A 31 -42.76 -3.65 39.49
N MET A 32 -42.35 -3.47 40.74
CA MET A 32 -41.16 -4.10 41.30
C MET A 32 -41.30 -5.63 41.44
N LEU A 33 -42.47 -6.12 41.87
CA LEU A 33 -42.75 -7.56 41.98
C LEU A 33 -42.93 -8.23 40.62
N PHE A 34 -43.51 -7.52 39.64
CA PHE A 34 -43.61 -8.02 38.27
C PHE A 34 -42.23 -8.21 37.64
N PHE A 35 -41.36 -7.21 37.74
CA PHE A 35 -39.98 -7.31 37.24
C PHE A 35 -39.18 -8.38 37.97
N SER A 36 -39.31 -8.48 39.29
CA SER A 36 -38.63 -9.54 40.07
C SER A 36 -39.12 -10.94 39.69
N GLY A 37 -40.41 -11.13 39.47
CA GLY A 37 -40.98 -12.42 39.07
C GLY A 37 -40.57 -12.83 37.65
N ALA A 38 -40.67 -11.89 36.69
CA ALA A 38 -40.23 -12.12 35.32
C ALA A 38 -38.73 -12.46 35.25
N LEU A 39 -37.90 -11.72 35.99
CA LEU A 39 -36.46 -11.94 36.06
C LEU A 39 -36.12 -13.32 36.63
N PHE A 40 -36.82 -13.76 37.68
CA PHE A 40 -36.61 -15.07 38.29
C PHE A 40 -36.99 -16.22 37.35
N ILE A 41 -38.11 -16.08 36.62
CA ILE A 41 -38.54 -17.06 35.61
C ILE A 41 -37.53 -17.11 34.47
N SER A 42 -37.08 -15.96 33.95
CA SER A 42 -36.05 -15.91 32.91
C SER A 42 -34.73 -16.54 33.36
N LEU A 43 -34.29 -16.28 34.59
CA LEU A 43 -33.09 -16.90 35.16
C LEU A 43 -33.22 -18.42 35.32
N ALA A 44 -34.36 -18.91 35.81
CA ALA A 44 -34.62 -20.34 35.93
C ALA A 44 -34.60 -21.05 34.56
N VAL A 45 -35.21 -20.42 33.54
CA VAL A 45 -35.18 -20.91 32.16
C VAL A 45 -33.75 -20.90 31.60
N CYS A 46 -32.99 -19.82 31.81
CA CYS A 46 -31.60 -19.72 31.36
C CYS A 46 -30.71 -20.79 31.99
N VAL A 47 -30.80 -21.05 33.30
CA VAL A 47 -29.99 -22.08 33.98
C VAL A 47 -30.30 -23.48 33.46
N HIS A 48 -31.55 -23.76 33.08
CA HIS A 48 -31.95 -25.07 32.54
C HIS A 48 -31.66 -25.23 31.05
N LEU A 49 -31.49 -24.13 30.31
CA LEU A 49 -31.04 -24.15 28.91
C LEU A 49 -29.52 -24.05 28.76
N THR A 50 -28.79 -23.61 29.79
CA THR A 50 -27.32 -23.48 29.80
C THR A 50 -26.58 -24.76 29.38
N PRO A 51 -27.00 -25.99 29.75
CA PRO A 51 -26.33 -27.22 29.31
C PRO A 51 -26.45 -27.51 27.80
N TYR A 52 -27.34 -26.80 27.09
CA TYR A 52 -27.59 -26.97 25.66
C TYR A 52 -26.95 -25.87 24.81
N PHE A 53 -26.25 -24.91 25.41
CA PHE A 53 -25.45 -23.91 24.71
C PHE A 53 -23.95 -24.28 24.76
N PRO A 54 -23.23 -24.25 23.63
CA PRO A 54 -21.77 -24.38 23.64
C PRO A 54 -21.14 -23.24 24.45
N SER A 55 -19.97 -23.48 25.01
CA SER A 55 -19.29 -22.54 25.91
C SER A 55 -19.06 -21.18 25.25
N VAL A 56 -19.06 -20.09 26.03
CA VAL A 56 -18.78 -18.74 25.52
C VAL A 56 -17.41 -18.67 24.81
N SER A 57 -16.49 -19.58 25.14
CA SER A 57 -15.20 -19.75 24.46
C SER A 57 -15.34 -20.15 22.98
N ASP A 58 -16.31 -21.00 22.64
CA ASP A 58 -16.57 -21.43 21.25
C ASP A 58 -17.25 -20.32 20.44
N ILE A 59 -18.03 -19.47 21.11
CA ILE A 59 -18.66 -18.30 20.48
C ILE A 59 -17.58 -17.23 20.21
N VAL A 60 -16.69 -16.93 21.15
CA VAL A 60 -15.60 -15.95 20.96
C VAL A 60 -14.61 -16.38 19.87
N ALA A 61 -14.37 -17.70 19.71
CA ALA A 61 -13.60 -18.23 18.59
C ALA A 61 -14.30 -18.02 17.22
N SER A 62 -15.63 -18.00 17.20
CA SER A 62 -16.45 -17.80 15.98
C SER A 62 -16.68 -16.31 15.66
N VAL A 63 -16.78 -15.43 16.68
CA VAL A 63 -16.95 -13.97 16.50
C VAL A 63 -15.62 -13.21 16.36
N SER A 64 -14.48 -13.89 16.33
CA SER A 64 -13.20 -13.29 15.92
C SER A 64 -13.16 -12.90 14.43
N SER A 65 -14.27 -13.11 13.71
CA SER A 65 -14.54 -12.56 12.38
C SER A 65 -15.29 -11.23 12.40
N VAL A 66 -15.13 -10.41 13.45
CA VAL A 66 -15.21 -8.96 13.23
C VAL A 66 -14.09 -8.66 12.23
N VAL A 67 -14.49 -8.55 10.96
CA VAL A 67 -13.72 -7.82 9.97
C VAL A 67 -13.64 -6.41 10.54
N VAL A 68 -12.62 -6.15 11.35
CA VAL A 68 -12.11 -4.80 11.52
C VAL A 68 -11.77 -4.42 10.10
N TYR A 69 -12.64 -3.61 9.50
CA TYR A 69 -12.36 -3.00 8.22
C TYR A 69 -11.14 -2.13 8.51
N ASP A 70 -9.95 -2.69 8.28
CA ASP A 70 -8.72 -2.01 8.59
C ASP A 70 -8.65 -0.82 7.64
N HIS A 71 -8.98 0.35 8.18
CA HIS A 71 -8.95 1.61 7.45
C HIS A 71 -7.60 1.80 6.75
N ARG A 72 -6.53 1.19 7.27
CA ARG A 72 -5.17 1.20 6.71
C ARG A 72 -5.06 0.39 5.44
N ILE A 73 -5.61 -0.83 5.42
CA ILE A 73 -5.67 -1.66 4.20
C ILE A 73 -6.58 -0.97 3.16
N SER A 74 -7.62 -0.27 3.61
CA SER A 74 -8.41 0.55 2.69
C SER A 74 -7.56 1.66 2.09
N CYS A 75 -6.84 2.44 2.90
CA CYS A 75 -6.07 3.59 2.41
C CYS A 75 -4.84 3.22 1.59
N ILE A 76 -4.15 2.13 1.92
CA ILE A 76 -2.99 1.69 1.13
C ILE A 76 -3.38 1.35 -0.31
N ASN A 77 -4.62 0.89 -0.54
CA ASN A 77 -5.13 0.61 -1.88
C ASN A 77 -5.55 1.88 -2.64
N GLU A 78 -5.71 3.01 -1.94
CA GLU A 78 -6.20 4.26 -2.51
C GLU A 78 -5.06 5.28 -2.74
N VAL A 79 -3.87 5.03 -2.18
CA VAL A 79 -2.72 5.96 -2.23
C VAL A 79 -2.27 6.32 -3.65
N ASN A 80 -2.44 5.42 -4.61
CA ASN A 80 -2.08 5.64 -6.02
C ASN A 80 -3.14 6.45 -6.80
N GLN A 81 -4.27 6.83 -6.19
CA GLN A 81 -5.31 7.59 -6.89
C GLN A 81 -4.93 9.07 -7.00
N ILE A 82 -4.09 9.38 -7.98
CA ILE A 82 -3.60 10.72 -8.30
C ILE A 82 -4.30 11.27 -9.55
N VAL A 83 -4.61 12.56 -9.52
CA VAL A 83 -5.14 13.34 -10.65
C VAL A 83 -4.15 14.43 -11.05
N TRP A 84 -4.19 14.79 -12.33
CA TRP A 84 -3.26 15.75 -12.93
C TRP A 84 -3.98 17.00 -13.45
N ASP A 85 -3.37 18.16 -13.25
CA ASP A 85 -3.74 19.43 -13.86
C ASP A 85 -2.53 19.93 -14.66
N VAL A 86 -2.54 19.63 -15.95
CA VAL A 86 -1.45 20.01 -16.87
C VAL A 86 -1.93 21.11 -17.79
N LYS A 87 -1.28 22.28 -17.69
CA LYS A 87 -1.69 23.49 -18.42
C LYS A 87 -0.50 24.15 -19.12
N PRO A 88 -0.68 24.70 -20.33
CA PRO A 88 0.33 25.54 -20.96
C PRO A 88 0.67 26.74 -20.08
N VAL A 89 1.95 27.13 -20.05
CA VAL A 89 2.39 28.36 -19.37
C VAL A 89 1.78 29.58 -20.09
N PRO A 90 1.15 30.53 -19.36
CA PRO A 90 0.42 31.65 -19.97
C PRO A 90 1.25 32.55 -20.90
N ASN A 91 2.57 32.62 -20.70
CA ASN A 91 3.48 33.40 -21.53
C ASN A 91 4.64 32.53 -22.05
N PRO A 92 4.47 31.81 -23.18
CA PRO A 92 5.52 30.94 -23.71
C PRO A 92 6.77 31.72 -24.18
N GLU A 93 6.65 33.01 -24.45
CA GLU A 93 7.80 33.85 -24.84
C GLU A 93 8.79 34.11 -23.70
N SER A 94 8.32 34.10 -22.44
CA SER A 94 9.24 34.22 -21.30
C SER A 94 10.03 32.94 -21.07
N VAL A 95 9.44 31.78 -21.36
CA VAL A 95 10.13 30.49 -21.31
C VAL A 95 11.18 30.39 -22.42
N ARG A 96 10.83 30.81 -23.65
CA ARG A 96 11.77 30.83 -24.79
C ARG A 96 13.00 31.72 -24.60
N ARG A 97 12.92 32.75 -23.74
CA ARG A 97 14.06 33.64 -23.45
C ARG A 97 15.08 33.03 -22.50
N ASN A 98 14.74 31.94 -21.80
CA ASN A 98 15.67 31.24 -20.95
C ASN A 98 16.50 30.25 -21.80
N ASN A 99 17.78 30.57 -22.00
CA ASN A 99 18.73 29.64 -22.62
C ASN A 99 18.79 28.35 -21.78
N GLY A 100 18.19 27.28 -22.29
CA GLY A 100 18.10 25.97 -21.61
C GLY A 100 16.67 25.45 -21.40
N SER A 101 15.63 26.22 -21.72
CA SER A 101 14.25 25.73 -21.61
C SER A 101 13.98 24.55 -22.55
N THR A 102 13.43 23.48 -22.01
CA THR A 102 12.97 22.30 -22.75
C THR A 102 11.49 22.40 -23.08
N LYS A 103 10.97 21.52 -23.95
CA LYS A 103 9.54 21.44 -24.26
C LYS A 103 8.69 21.15 -23.02
N LEU A 104 9.27 20.46 -22.01
CA LEU A 104 8.59 20.22 -20.75
C LEU A 104 8.25 21.55 -20.06
N ASP A 105 9.14 22.54 -20.09
CA ASP A 105 8.96 23.81 -19.36
C ASP A 105 7.82 24.68 -19.90
N TYR A 106 7.24 24.33 -21.06
CA TYR A 106 6.05 25.00 -21.60
C TYR A 106 4.76 24.60 -20.90
N PHE A 107 4.79 23.59 -20.03
CA PHE A 107 3.63 23.09 -19.31
C PHE A 107 3.90 23.10 -17.81
N VAL A 108 2.98 23.69 -17.06
CA VAL A 108 2.90 23.49 -15.61
C VAL A 108 2.20 22.17 -15.38
N LYS A 109 2.81 21.26 -14.61
CA LYS A 109 2.23 19.97 -14.23
C LYS A 109 2.01 19.97 -12.73
N ASN A 110 0.75 20.12 -12.34
CA ASN A 110 0.35 19.93 -10.96
C ASN A 110 -0.33 18.57 -10.84
N TRP A 111 -0.18 17.93 -9.69
CA TRP A 111 -0.90 16.72 -9.35
C TRP A 111 -1.49 16.85 -7.95
N ASP A 112 -2.53 16.09 -7.65
CA ASP A 112 -3.10 15.97 -6.30
C ASP A 112 -3.76 14.59 -6.17
N TRP A 113 -4.11 14.18 -4.95
CA TRP A 113 -4.94 12.99 -4.79
C TRP A 113 -6.37 13.24 -5.29
N MET A 114 -7.01 12.20 -5.79
CA MET A 114 -8.38 12.27 -6.30
C MET A 114 -9.35 12.70 -5.20
N LYS A 115 -10.24 13.65 -5.49
CA LYS A 115 -11.22 14.18 -4.52
C LYS A 115 -12.45 13.26 -4.37
N SER A 116 -12.23 11.95 -4.25
CA SER A 116 -13.28 10.96 -3.97
C SER A 116 -13.48 10.85 -2.46
N ARG A 117 -14.68 10.47 -1.99
CA ARG A 117 -14.96 10.32 -0.55
C ARG A 117 -13.96 9.38 0.15
N LYS A 118 -13.56 8.28 -0.53
CA LYS A 118 -12.64 7.27 0.02
C LYS A 118 -11.21 7.80 0.16
N VAL A 119 -10.72 8.50 -0.86
CA VAL A 119 -9.38 9.07 -0.85
C VAL A 119 -9.30 10.22 0.15
N LEU A 120 -10.32 11.07 0.23
CA LEU A 120 -10.38 12.16 1.19
C LEU A 120 -10.38 11.67 2.65
N SER A 121 -11.01 10.53 2.96
CA SER A 121 -10.97 9.96 4.32
C SER A 121 -9.60 9.42 4.72
N CYS A 122 -8.69 9.23 3.77
CA CYS A 122 -7.32 8.79 4.06
C CYS A 122 -6.37 9.93 4.42
N GLU A 123 -6.79 11.18 4.22
CA GLU A 123 -6.05 12.38 4.65
C GLU A 123 -4.58 12.38 4.17
N PHE A 124 -4.33 11.91 2.94
CA PHE A 124 -2.99 11.88 2.36
C PHE A 124 -2.37 13.27 2.29
N GLN A 125 -1.06 13.36 2.53
CA GLN A 125 -0.36 14.62 2.70
C GLN A 125 0.79 14.76 1.70
N LYS A 126 0.98 15.99 1.19
CA LYS A 126 2.22 16.36 0.51
C LYS A 126 3.25 16.80 1.53
N LEU A 127 3.98 15.82 2.06
CA LEU A 127 5.02 16.02 3.06
C LEU A 127 6.11 16.98 2.60
N ASP A 128 6.43 17.96 3.42
CA ASP A 128 7.55 18.85 3.14
C ASP A 128 8.90 18.23 3.56
N LYS A 129 9.99 19.00 3.42
CA LYS A 129 11.33 18.53 3.79
C LYS A 129 11.43 18.16 5.27
N PHE A 130 10.77 18.89 6.17
CA PHE A 130 10.81 18.62 7.61
C PHE A 130 10.07 17.34 7.95
N ASP A 131 8.86 17.19 7.41
CA ASP A 131 8.04 15.98 7.55
C ASP A 131 8.81 14.72 7.12
N VAL A 132 9.47 14.77 5.96
CA VAL A 132 10.24 13.64 5.43
C VAL A 132 11.53 13.43 6.22
N SER A 133 12.15 14.50 6.72
CA SER A 133 13.34 14.41 7.57
C SER A 133 13.06 13.66 8.86
N ASP A 134 11.90 13.90 9.47
CA ASP A 134 11.46 13.19 10.68
C ASP A 134 11.09 11.74 10.38
N LEU A 135 10.32 11.49 9.31
CA LEU A 135 9.91 10.14 8.88
C LEU A 135 11.10 9.22 8.54
N LEU A 136 12.15 9.77 7.90
CA LEU A 136 13.30 9.00 7.41
C LEU A 136 14.54 9.12 8.30
N ASN A 137 14.43 9.70 9.49
CA ASN A 137 15.56 9.90 10.40
C ASN A 137 16.25 8.58 10.77
N GLY A 138 17.56 8.50 10.52
CA GLY A 138 18.41 7.34 10.77
C GLY A 138 18.10 6.11 9.90
N SER A 139 17.24 6.26 8.89
CA SER A 139 16.82 5.16 8.04
C SER A 139 17.86 4.80 6.97
N TRP A 140 17.85 3.55 6.53
CA TRP A 140 18.54 3.10 5.33
C TRP A 140 17.52 2.82 4.22
N VAL A 141 17.54 3.66 3.19
CA VAL A 141 16.71 3.55 1.99
C VAL A 141 17.54 2.99 0.84
N VAL A 142 17.01 2.00 0.15
CA VAL A 142 17.59 1.44 -1.08
C VAL A 142 16.62 1.65 -2.24
N VAL A 143 17.13 2.18 -3.35
CA VAL A 143 16.41 2.30 -4.61
C VAL A 143 17.18 1.51 -5.67
N ALA A 144 16.61 0.44 -6.21
CA ALA A 144 17.31 -0.45 -7.11
C ALA A 144 16.53 -0.69 -8.40
N GLY A 145 17.20 -0.61 -9.55
CA GLY A 145 16.52 -0.82 -10.82
C GLY A 145 17.23 -0.23 -12.02
N ASP A 146 16.44 0.05 -13.06
CA ASP A 146 16.88 0.73 -14.27
C ASP A 146 16.81 2.28 -14.15
N SER A 147 16.67 2.99 -15.27
CA SER A 147 16.61 4.46 -15.27
C SER A 147 15.41 5.01 -14.51
N GLN A 148 14.27 4.31 -14.42
CA GLN A 148 13.10 4.79 -13.68
C GLN A 148 13.39 4.85 -12.18
N ALA A 149 14.04 3.82 -11.63
CA ALA A 149 14.51 3.78 -10.25
C ALA A 149 15.48 4.93 -9.94
N ARG A 150 16.35 5.29 -10.90
CA ARG A 150 17.26 6.43 -10.75
C ARG A 150 16.50 7.76 -10.60
N PHE A 151 15.42 7.97 -11.36
CA PHE A 151 14.61 9.17 -11.23
C PHE A 151 13.81 9.23 -9.92
N VAL A 152 13.33 8.09 -9.41
CA VAL A 152 12.73 8.02 -8.07
C VAL A 152 13.74 8.39 -6.98
N ALA A 153 14.97 7.86 -7.07
CA ALA A 153 16.04 8.22 -6.14
C ALA A 153 16.38 9.72 -6.19
N LEU A 154 16.44 10.30 -7.39
CA LEU A 154 16.67 11.74 -7.56
C LEU A 154 15.56 12.57 -6.92
N SER A 155 14.30 12.21 -7.15
CA SER A 155 13.14 12.91 -6.59
C SER A 155 13.14 12.88 -5.05
N LEU A 156 13.41 11.72 -4.45
CA LEU A 156 13.53 11.61 -2.99
C LEU A 156 14.66 12.48 -2.44
N LEU A 157 15.81 12.51 -3.10
CA LEU A 157 16.93 13.37 -2.69
C LEU A 157 16.63 14.86 -2.86
N ASN A 158 15.92 15.26 -3.92
CA ASN A 158 15.47 16.65 -4.08
C ASN A 158 14.59 17.08 -2.89
N LEU A 159 13.68 16.22 -2.43
CA LEU A 159 12.80 16.52 -1.31
C LEU A 159 13.57 16.62 0.02
N VAL A 160 14.45 15.66 0.30
CA VAL A 160 15.21 15.59 1.56
C VAL A 160 16.30 16.65 1.65
N LEU A 161 17.06 16.90 0.57
CA LEU A 161 18.14 17.89 0.57
C LEU A 161 17.62 19.30 0.30
N GLY A 162 16.50 19.42 -0.42
CA GLY A 162 15.98 20.66 -0.99
C GLY A 162 16.50 20.86 -2.41
N SER A 163 15.59 21.10 -3.36
CA SER A 163 15.85 21.16 -4.81
C SER A 163 16.92 22.18 -5.23
N ASP A 164 17.01 23.30 -4.49
CA ASP A 164 17.95 24.41 -4.75
C ASP A 164 19.24 24.32 -3.91
N SER A 165 19.43 23.22 -3.16
CA SER A 165 20.64 23.05 -2.35
C SER A 165 21.85 22.78 -3.24
N LYS A 166 23.01 23.35 -2.88
CA LYS A 166 24.30 23.06 -3.55
C LYS A 166 24.66 21.57 -3.55
N ALA A 167 24.15 20.82 -2.58
CA ALA A 167 24.34 19.38 -2.52
C ALA A 167 23.73 18.67 -3.75
N MET A 168 22.57 19.15 -4.24
CA MET A 168 21.90 18.56 -5.38
C MET A 168 22.68 18.66 -6.68
N ASP A 169 23.59 19.65 -6.83
CA ASP A 169 24.42 19.75 -8.03
C ASP A 169 25.39 18.55 -8.15
N SER A 170 26.01 18.16 -7.04
CA SER A 170 26.85 16.96 -6.99
C SER A 170 26.02 15.69 -7.18
N VAL A 171 24.84 15.61 -6.53
CA VAL A 171 23.93 14.46 -6.67
C VAL A 171 23.57 14.25 -8.14
N ARG A 172 23.16 15.30 -8.85
CA ARG A 172 22.77 15.19 -10.27
C ARG A 172 23.91 14.67 -11.14
N GLY A 173 25.13 15.13 -10.90
CA GLY A 173 26.32 14.67 -11.64
C GLY A 173 26.67 13.21 -11.33
N ASP A 174 26.67 12.82 -10.05
CA ASP A 174 27.14 11.52 -9.60
C ASP A 174 26.10 10.40 -9.77
N LEU A 175 24.83 10.69 -9.48
CA LEU A 175 23.73 9.73 -9.62
C LEU A 175 23.48 9.32 -11.09
N PHE A 176 23.73 10.23 -12.03
CA PHE A 176 23.55 10.00 -13.48
C PHE A 176 24.83 9.54 -14.19
N ARG A 177 25.87 9.18 -13.45
CA ARG A 177 26.97 8.40 -14.02
C ARG A 177 26.40 7.11 -14.63
N ARG A 178 26.89 6.78 -15.83
CA ARG A 178 26.28 5.76 -16.67
C ARG A 178 26.40 4.38 -16.02
N HIS A 179 25.24 3.75 -15.81
CA HIS A 179 25.12 2.36 -15.33
C HIS A 179 25.89 2.08 -14.03
N SER A 180 25.94 3.06 -13.13
CA SER A 180 26.66 2.95 -11.88
C SER A 180 25.73 3.06 -10.69
N ASP A 181 26.17 2.43 -9.60
CA ASP A 181 25.61 2.62 -8.27
C ASP A 181 25.96 4.02 -7.74
N TYR A 182 25.18 4.47 -6.76
CA TYR A 182 25.38 5.73 -6.05
C TYR A 182 25.01 5.57 -4.58
N SER A 183 25.73 6.23 -3.68
CA SER A 183 25.48 6.16 -2.25
C SER A 183 25.71 7.53 -1.61
N ILE A 184 24.80 7.93 -0.72
CA ILE A 184 24.89 9.17 0.05
C ILE A 184 24.39 8.95 1.47
N VAL A 185 25.01 9.65 2.41
CA VAL A 185 24.48 9.83 3.77
C VAL A 185 24.07 11.29 3.92
N VAL A 186 22.78 11.54 4.14
CA VAL A 186 22.26 12.86 4.51
C VAL A 186 22.56 13.06 5.99
N LYS A 187 23.64 13.78 6.28
CA LYS A 187 24.23 13.85 7.62
C LYS A 187 23.28 14.47 8.64
N GLU A 188 22.46 15.41 8.21
CA GLU A 188 21.52 16.16 9.05
C GLU A 188 20.50 15.26 9.74
N ILE A 189 20.07 14.19 9.06
CA ILE A 189 19.05 13.24 9.54
C ILE A 189 19.60 11.82 9.66
N GLY A 190 20.89 11.60 9.46
CA GLY A 190 21.51 10.26 9.48
C GLY A 190 20.95 9.27 8.45
N MET A 191 20.13 9.70 7.48
CA MET A 191 19.55 8.85 6.46
C MET A 191 20.62 8.42 5.47
N LYS A 192 20.73 7.11 5.21
CA LYS A 192 21.53 6.57 4.12
C LYS A 192 20.63 6.24 2.94
N LEU A 193 20.97 6.73 1.75
CA LEU A 193 20.35 6.32 0.51
C LEU A 193 21.38 5.63 -0.39
N ASP A 194 21.09 4.40 -0.81
CA ASP A 194 21.82 3.70 -1.86
C ASP A 194 20.93 3.56 -3.10
N PHE A 195 21.42 4.06 -4.24
CA PHE A 195 20.92 3.70 -5.55
C PHE A 195 21.77 2.56 -6.13
N VAL A 196 21.14 1.46 -6.51
CA VAL A 196 21.82 0.30 -7.12
C VAL A 196 21.34 0.16 -8.56
N TRP A 197 22.28 0.20 -9.51
CA TRP A 197 22.00 -0.09 -10.90
C TRP A 197 21.76 -1.59 -11.07
N ALA A 198 20.49 -1.98 -11.07
CA ALA A 198 20.03 -3.36 -11.12
C ALA A 198 18.96 -3.49 -12.22
N PRO A 199 19.34 -3.32 -13.50
CA PRO A 199 18.38 -3.17 -14.59
C PRO A 199 17.61 -4.45 -14.95
N TYR A 200 18.03 -5.61 -14.41
CA TYR A 200 17.34 -6.89 -14.59
C TYR A 200 16.82 -7.43 -13.26
N GLU A 201 15.78 -8.25 -13.33
CA GLU A 201 15.10 -8.85 -12.18
C GLU A 201 16.05 -9.77 -11.40
N LYS A 202 16.99 -10.41 -12.11
CA LYS A 202 18.05 -11.21 -11.51
C LYS A 202 18.97 -10.37 -10.62
N ASP A 203 19.28 -9.13 -11.00
CA ASP A 203 20.13 -8.26 -10.22
C ASP A 203 19.43 -7.88 -8.90
N LEU A 204 18.12 -7.62 -8.96
CA LEU A 204 17.29 -7.40 -7.77
C LEU A 204 17.21 -8.64 -6.88
N ASP A 205 17.08 -9.83 -7.48
CA ASP A 205 17.06 -11.11 -6.76
C ASP A 205 18.37 -11.35 -6.00
N ASP A 206 19.50 -11.16 -6.69
CA ASP A 206 20.84 -11.29 -6.10
C ASP A 206 21.03 -10.28 -4.96
N LEU A 207 20.49 -9.06 -5.09
CA LEU A 207 20.51 -8.02 -4.05
C LEU A 207 19.73 -8.45 -2.80
N VAL A 208 18.49 -8.93 -2.96
CA VAL A 208 17.65 -9.43 -1.86
C VAL A 208 18.31 -10.61 -1.15
N VAL A 209 18.85 -11.56 -1.91
CA VAL A 209 19.59 -12.71 -1.38
C VAL A 209 20.83 -12.25 -0.60
N SER A 210 21.50 -11.18 -1.04
CA SER A 210 22.66 -10.61 -0.34
C SER A 210 22.29 -10.05 1.03
N TYR A 211 21.18 -9.32 1.16
CA TYR A 211 20.71 -8.78 2.45
C TYR A 211 20.44 -9.89 3.45
N LYS A 212 19.80 -10.96 2.99
CA LYS A 212 19.54 -12.15 3.80
C LYS A 212 20.83 -12.83 4.29
N LYS A 213 21.79 -13.02 3.38
CA LYS A 213 23.11 -13.62 3.71
C LYS A 213 23.88 -12.79 4.73
N MET A 214 23.86 -11.47 4.58
CA MET A 214 24.55 -10.53 5.46
C MET A 214 23.80 -10.25 6.77
N LYS A 215 22.53 -10.66 6.89
CA LYS A 215 21.62 -10.31 7.99
C LYS A 215 21.55 -8.79 8.22
N LYS A 216 21.64 -8.02 7.14
CA LYS A 216 21.60 -6.56 7.17
C LYS A 216 20.56 -6.09 6.18
N TYR A 217 19.49 -5.51 6.69
CA TYR A 217 18.30 -5.15 5.92
C TYR A 217 18.14 -3.63 5.89
N PRO A 218 17.83 -3.04 4.72
CA PRO A 218 17.33 -1.67 4.64
C PRO A 218 15.99 -1.53 5.36
N ASP A 219 15.65 -0.30 5.73
CA ASP A 219 14.33 0.04 6.27
C ASP A 219 13.29 0.14 5.15
N VAL A 220 13.71 0.69 4.01
CA VAL A 220 12.88 0.88 2.83
C VAL A 220 13.63 0.37 1.62
N VAL A 221 12.97 -0.47 0.82
CA VAL A 221 13.50 -0.97 -0.45
C VAL A 221 12.48 -0.68 -1.55
N ILE A 222 12.92 0.11 -2.52
CA ILE A 222 12.15 0.50 -3.71
C ILE A 222 12.82 -0.16 -4.90
N MET A 223 12.12 -1.04 -5.59
CA MET A 223 12.67 -1.80 -6.72
C MET A 223 11.86 -1.59 -7.98
N GLY A 224 12.48 -1.65 -9.14
CA GLY A 224 11.74 -1.71 -10.39
C GLY A 224 12.61 -1.92 -11.60
N THR A 225 12.14 -2.79 -12.49
CA THR A 225 12.77 -3.10 -13.78
C THR A 225 11.69 -3.26 -14.83
N GLY A 226 12.13 -3.37 -16.09
CA GLY A 226 11.26 -3.74 -17.19
C GLY A 226 11.66 -3.06 -18.48
N LEU A 227 12.02 -1.76 -18.44
CA LEU A 227 12.39 -1.03 -19.66
C LEU A 227 13.69 -1.57 -20.26
N TRP A 228 14.68 -1.83 -19.40
CA TRP A 228 15.96 -2.36 -19.84
C TRP A 228 15.85 -3.80 -20.34
N HIS A 229 15.09 -4.65 -19.63
CA HIS A 229 14.80 -6.02 -20.05
C HIS A 229 14.02 -6.05 -21.38
N MET A 230 13.01 -5.19 -21.53
CA MET A 230 12.23 -5.02 -22.76
C MET A 230 13.11 -4.63 -23.95
N LEU A 231 14.02 -3.67 -23.76
CA LEU A 231 14.91 -3.22 -24.83
C LEU A 231 15.99 -4.25 -25.21
N HIS A 232 16.58 -4.94 -24.23
CA HIS A 232 17.79 -5.74 -24.49
C HIS A 232 17.54 -7.25 -24.57
N VAL A 233 16.53 -7.77 -23.89
CA VAL A 233 16.16 -9.20 -23.89
C VAL A 233 14.88 -9.43 -24.69
N ASN A 234 13.89 -8.54 -24.55
CA ASN A 234 12.61 -8.57 -25.25
C ASN A 234 11.85 -9.91 -25.09
N ASN A 235 11.79 -10.44 -23.86
CA ASN A 235 11.09 -11.68 -23.53
C ASN A 235 10.26 -11.53 -22.23
N ALA A 236 8.97 -11.25 -22.38
CA ALA A 236 8.07 -11.08 -21.24
C ALA A 236 7.91 -12.35 -20.37
N SER A 237 8.01 -13.54 -20.98
CA SER A 237 7.90 -14.80 -20.24
C SER A 237 9.11 -15.06 -19.34
N ASP A 238 10.33 -14.76 -19.80
CA ASP A 238 11.54 -14.80 -18.97
C ASP A 238 11.45 -13.77 -17.83
N PHE A 239 11.04 -12.53 -18.15
CA PHE A 239 10.78 -11.48 -17.18
C PHE A 239 9.82 -11.94 -16.07
N GLY A 240 8.65 -12.46 -16.43
CA GLY A 240 7.67 -12.97 -15.47
C GLY A 240 8.16 -14.16 -14.65
N PHE A 241 8.97 -15.05 -15.24
CA PHE A 241 9.60 -16.14 -14.50
C PHE A 241 10.56 -15.63 -13.42
N ARG A 242 11.43 -14.67 -13.76
CA ARG A 242 12.36 -14.07 -12.81
C ARG A 242 11.65 -13.29 -11.71
N LEU A 243 10.58 -12.57 -12.04
CA LEU A 243 9.78 -11.87 -11.03
C LEU A 243 9.14 -12.83 -10.02
N ARG A 244 8.70 -14.02 -10.44
CA ARG A 244 8.20 -15.05 -9.50
C ARG A 244 9.31 -15.53 -8.55
N GLN A 245 10.54 -15.70 -9.05
CA GLN A 245 11.68 -16.06 -8.21
C GLN A 245 11.98 -14.94 -7.20
N LEU A 246 12.07 -13.70 -7.67
CA LEU A 246 12.25 -12.52 -6.82
C LEU A 246 11.17 -12.42 -5.75
N SER A 247 9.89 -12.61 -6.12
CA SER A 247 8.76 -12.59 -5.18
C SER A 247 8.98 -13.56 -4.02
N SER A 248 9.39 -14.80 -4.30
CA SER A 248 9.63 -15.82 -3.27
C SER A 248 10.77 -15.45 -2.30
N HIS A 249 11.79 -14.73 -2.78
CA HIS A 249 12.88 -14.27 -1.92
C HIS A 249 12.50 -13.04 -1.12
N VAL A 250 11.73 -12.11 -1.71
CA VAL A 250 11.25 -10.92 -1.02
C VAL A 250 10.24 -11.25 0.08
N GLU A 251 9.39 -12.26 -0.11
CA GLU A 251 8.51 -12.77 0.95
C GLU A 251 9.28 -13.14 2.23
N SER A 252 10.54 -13.57 2.08
CA SER A 252 11.41 -13.89 3.22
C SER A 252 12.00 -12.67 3.93
N LEU A 253 11.84 -11.46 3.40
CA LEU A 253 12.20 -10.20 4.04
C LEU A 253 11.09 -9.64 4.93
N VAL A 254 9.84 -10.06 4.70
CA VAL A 254 8.70 -9.63 5.53
C VAL A 254 8.78 -10.32 6.89
N PRO A 255 8.65 -9.61 8.02
CA PRO A 255 8.65 -10.23 9.33
C PRO A 255 7.56 -11.30 9.40
N LEU A 256 7.95 -12.53 9.80
CA LEU A 256 6.96 -13.52 10.19
C LEU A 256 6.21 -12.96 11.40
N THR A 257 4.88 -12.83 11.29
CA THR A 257 4.02 -12.51 12.44
C THR A 257 4.44 -13.38 13.63
N PRO A 258 4.62 -12.82 14.83
CA PRO A 258 4.97 -13.61 15.99
C PRO A 258 3.80 -14.53 16.31
N LYS A 259 3.87 -15.78 15.84
CA LYS A 259 3.19 -16.87 16.52
C LYS A 259 3.87 -16.99 17.88
N GLU A 260 3.14 -16.60 18.91
CA GLU A 260 3.29 -16.98 20.32
C GLU A 260 4.67 -17.58 20.64
N GLN A 261 5.68 -16.72 20.78
CA GLN A 261 6.81 -17.07 21.62
C GLN A 261 6.37 -16.83 23.06
N GLU A 262 5.86 -17.90 23.70
CA GLU A 262 5.90 -18.02 25.15
C GLU A 262 7.36 -17.93 25.59
N GLY A 263 7.80 -16.73 25.94
CA GLY A 263 9.17 -16.47 26.37
C GLY A 263 9.54 -15.01 26.17
N GLY A 264 9.34 -14.20 27.21
CA GLY A 264 9.53 -12.76 27.20
C GLY A 264 10.88 -12.32 26.62
N GLY A 265 10.80 -11.61 25.51
CA GLY A 265 11.90 -10.89 24.87
C GLY A 265 11.37 -10.14 23.66
N SER A 266 10.99 -8.87 23.84
CA SER A 266 10.56 -7.98 22.77
C SER A 266 11.74 -7.70 21.83
N VAL A 267 11.97 -8.58 20.85
CA VAL A 267 12.72 -8.23 19.65
C VAL A 267 11.69 -7.63 18.70
N SER A 268 11.56 -6.30 18.72
CA SER A 268 10.84 -5.56 17.70
C SER A 268 11.41 -5.99 16.34
N GLY A 269 10.67 -6.84 15.62
CA GLY A 269 11.07 -7.29 14.30
C GLY A 269 11.11 -6.09 13.38
N ARG A 270 12.30 -5.64 12.99
CA ARG A 270 12.49 -4.51 12.07
C ARG A 270 11.80 -4.88 10.74
N SER A 271 10.68 -4.22 10.46
CA SER A 271 9.91 -4.45 9.24
C SER A 271 10.57 -3.70 8.08
N VAL A 272 10.80 -4.40 6.97
CA VAL A 272 11.28 -3.78 5.72
C VAL A 272 10.06 -3.34 4.92
N HIS A 273 9.99 -2.07 4.55
CA HIS A 273 8.96 -1.56 3.66
C HIS A 273 9.38 -1.78 2.21
N LEU A 274 8.49 -2.36 1.41
CA LEU A 274 8.81 -2.91 0.09
C LEU A 274 7.92 -2.29 -0.99
N PHE A 275 8.54 -1.66 -1.99
CA PHE A 275 7.85 -0.97 -3.07
C PHE A 275 8.31 -1.47 -4.44
N TRP A 276 7.37 -1.51 -5.39
CA TRP A 276 7.64 -1.80 -6.80
C TRP A 276 7.34 -0.58 -7.67
N ILE A 277 8.28 -0.15 -8.50
CA ILE A 277 8.09 0.91 -9.49
C ILE A 277 7.43 0.31 -10.73
N GLY A 278 6.20 0.71 -11.02
CA GLY A 278 5.51 0.32 -12.24
C GLY A 278 6.22 0.82 -13.51
N MET A 279 5.99 0.16 -14.64
CA MET A 279 6.53 0.64 -15.92
C MET A 279 5.76 1.88 -16.39
N PRO A 280 6.43 2.92 -16.91
CA PRO A 280 5.73 4.06 -17.48
C PRO A 280 5.02 3.67 -18.77
N VAL A 281 4.02 4.48 -19.15
CA VAL A 281 3.46 4.45 -20.51
C VAL A 281 4.54 4.81 -21.51
N LEU A 282 4.65 4.05 -22.59
CA LEU A 282 5.59 4.31 -23.66
C LEU A 282 4.90 5.00 -24.82
N ILE A 283 5.53 6.07 -25.35
CA ILE A 283 5.02 6.79 -26.52
C ILE A 283 5.90 6.47 -27.70
N ASN A 284 5.50 5.44 -28.46
CA ASN A 284 6.33 4.87 -29.53
C ASN A 284 6.84 5.92 -30.53
N GLY A 285 5.98 6.87 -30.92
CA GLY A 285 6.35 7.95 -31.85
C GLY A 285 7.42 8.92 -31.35
N MET A 286 7.77 8.90 -30.06
CA MET A 286 8.79 9.75 -29.43
C MET A 286 10.10 9.00 -29.15
N LEU A 287 10.12 7.67 -29.31
CA LEU A 287 11.32 6.85 -29.11
C LEU A 287 12.35 7.16 -30.20
N ASN A 288 13.60 7.33 -29.79
CA ASN A 288 14.66 7.90 -30.62
C ASN A 288 15.39 6.92 -31.56
N THR A 289 15.13 5.62 -31.46
CA THR A 289 15.75 4.59 -32.32
C THR A 289 14.70 3.59 -32.81
N ASP A 290 14.93 3.01 -33.98
CA ASP A 290 14.01 2.01 -34.54
C ASP A 290 14.00 0.73 -33.70
N GLU A 291 15.14 0.34 -33.13
CA GLU A 291 15.22 -0.77 -32.17
C GLU A 291 14.29 -0.55 -30.97
N LYS A 292 14.28 0.66 -30.38
CA LYS A 292 13.36 0.98 -29.28
C LYS A 292 11.91 0.93 -29.73
N LYS A 293 11.59 1.47 -30.91
CA LYS A 293 10.22 1.44 -31.45
C LYS A 293 9.71 0.03 -31.67
N GLU A 294 10.55 -0.87 -32.15
CA GLU A 294 10.21 -2.26 -32.37
C GLU A 294 10.05 -3.02 -31.04
N LYS A 295 11.08 -2.95 -30.19
CA LYS A 295 11.16 -3.75 -28.96
C LYS A 295 10.34 -3.20 -27.80
N MET A 296 9.99 -1.92 -27.83
CA MET A 296 9.21 -1.25 -26.80
C MET A 296 7.88 -0.72 -27.35
N SER A 297 7.24 -1.55 -28.19
CA SER A 297 5.90 -1.30 -28.71
C SER A 297 4.82 -1.55 -27.66
N ASP A 298 3.62 -1.00 -27.87
CA ASP A 298 2.48 -1.16 -26.95
C ASP A 298 2.15 -2.63 -26.70
N THR A 299 2.22 -3.47 -27.74
CA THR A 299 2.01 -4.92 -27.63
C THR A 299 3.00 -5.56 -26.66
N VAL A 300 4.31 -5.29 -26.85
CA VAL A 300 5.35 -5.85 -25.97
C VAL A 300 5.18 -5.31 -24.55
N TRP A 301 4.91 -4.01 -24.41
CA TRP A 301 4.67 -3.39 -23.12
C TRP A 301 3.54 -4.09 -22.34
N HIS A 302 2.41 -4.38 -22.99
CA HIS A 302 1.30 -5.12 -22.37
C HIS A 302 1.65 -6.56 -21.98
N GLU A 303 2.54 -7.22 -22.72
CA GLU A 303 3.02 -8.56 -22.36
C GLU A 303 3.86 -8.53 -21.07
N TYR A 304 4.70 -7.51 -20.90
CA TYR A 304 5.48 -7.31 -19.68
C TYR A 304 4.60 -6.94 -18.49
N ASP A 305 3.63 -6.04 -18.69
CA ASP A 305 2.68 -5.63 -17.65
C ASP A 305 1.84 -6.81 -17.16
N ARG A 306 1.34 -7.63 -18.09
CA ARG A 306 0.68 -8.90 -17.77
C ARG A 306 1.60 -9.83 -16.99
N SER A 307 2.85 -9.97 -17.41
CA SER A 307 3.83 -10.84 -16.74
C SER A 307 4.15 -10.36 -15.32
N LEU A 308 4.18 -9.04 -15.08
CA LEU A 308 4.27 -8.44 -13.75
C LEU A 308 3.05 -8.81 -12.90
N GLY A 309 1.82 -8.64 -13.41
CA GLY A 309 0.60 -9.02 -12.71
C GLY A 309 0.56 -10.51 -12.36
N GLU A 310 0.89 -11.39 -13.32
CA GLU A 310 0.91 -12.85 -13.14
C GLU A 310 2.01 -13.34 -12.18
N SER A 311 3.05 -12.54 -11.95
CA SER A 311 4.16 -12.90 -11.03
C SER A 311 3.76 -12.92 -9.56
N LYS A 312 2.65 -12.25 -9.21
CA LYS A 312 2.18 -12.04 -7.83
C LYS A 312 3.20 -11.36 -6.91
N ILE A 313 4.12 -10.58 -7.45
CA ILE A 313 5.06 -9.78 -6.63
C ILE A 313 4.37 -8.60 -5.94
N LEU A 314 3.28 -8.08 -6.54
CA LEU A 314 2.55 -6.92 -6.06
C LEU A 314 1.49 -7.29 -5.02
N ARG A 315 1.29 -6.43 -4.01
CA ARG A 315 0.34 -6.60 -2.92
C ARG A 315 -1.10 -6.72 -3.37
N GLN A 316 -1.53 -5.92 -4.35
CA GLN A 316 -2.87 -6.06 -4.91
C GLN A 316 -3.10 -7.43 -5.61
N MET A 317 -2.03 -8.16 -5.93
CA MET A 317 -2.06 -9.49 -6.54
C MET A 317 -1.64 -10.61 -5.56
N GLY A 318 -1.53 -10.31 -4.27
CA GLY A 318 -1.19 -11.26 -3.19
C GLY A 318 0.28 -11.30 -2.78
N GLY A 319 1.13 -10.44 -3.35
CA GLY A 319 2.55 -10.33 -3.03
C GLY A 319 2.89 -9.37 -1.88
N PRO A 320 4.19 -9.18 -1.59
CA PRO A 320 4.62 -8.29 -0.51
C PRO A 320 4.86 -6.82 -0.91
N LEU A 321 5.00 -6.48 -2.20
CA LEU A 321 5.41 -5.12 -2.61
C LEU A 321 4.20 -4.20 -2.87
N ILE A 322 4.25 -2.98 -2.37
CA ILE A 322 3.30 -1.92 -2.73
C ILE A 322 3.68 -1.33 -4.10
N LEU A 323 2.72 -1.23 -5.02
CA LEU A 323 2.95 -0.60 -6.31
C LEU A 323 3.06 0.92 -6.17
N LEU A 324 4.09 1.50 -6.78
CA LEU A 324 4.16 2.90 -7.20
C LEU A 324 3.70 2.95 -8.66
N ASP A 325 2.46 3.38 -8.89
CA ASP A 325 1.76 3.20 -10.17
C ASP A 325 2.19 4.25 -11.23
N ILE A 326 3.46 4.20 -11.62
CA ILE A 326 4.04 5.08 -12.64
C ILE A 326 3.27 4.97 -13.96
N GLN A 327 2.71 3.80 -14.29
CA GLN A 327 1.87 3.64 -15.48
C GLN A 327 0.69 4.62 -15.43
N SER A 328 -0.13 4.57 -14.38
CA SER A 328 -1.27 5.47 -14.24
C SER A 328 -0.83 6.95 -14.16
N PHE A 329 0.29 7.23 -13.48
CA PHE A 329 0.79 8.60 -13.35
C PHE A 329 1.20 9.18 -14.70
N THR A 330 1.95 8.41 -15.49
CA THR A 330 2.41 8.83 -16.81
C THR A 330 1.30 8.90 -17.85
N TRP A 331 0.34 7.96 -17.81
CA TRP A 331 -0.88 8.02 -18.62
C TRP A 331 -1.65 9.32 -18.40
N ASN A 332 -1.93 9.64 -17.13
CA ASN A 332 -2.73 10.81 -16.77
C ASN A 332 -1.97 12.14 -16.92
N CYS A 333 -0.64 12.14 -16.77
CA CYS A 333 0.19 13.30 -17.06
C CYS A 333 0.22 13.57 -18.58
N GLY A 334 0.29 12.52 -19.40
CA GLY A 334 0.19 12.60 -20.85
C GLY A 334 1.49 12.96 -21.59
N PRO A 335 1.44 13.06 -22.94
CA PRO A 335 2.62 13.21 -23.79
C PRO A 335 3.47 14.46 -23.57
N GLN A 336 2.86 15.51 -22.99
CA GLN A 336 3.53 16.75 -22.62
C GLN A 336 4.48 16.60 -21.42
N CYS A 337 4.40 15.46 -20.72
CA CYS A 337 5.26 15.16 -19.58
C CYS A 337 6.48 14.32 -19.94
N THR A 338 6.79 14.10 -21.23
CA THR A 338 7.99 13.39 -21.66
C THR A 338 8.61 14.04 -22.88
N LEU A 339 9.92 13.86 -23.07
CA LEU A 339 10.65 14.30 -24.26
C LEU A 339 10.98 13.16 -25.21
N ASP A 340 11.19 11.97 -24.67
CA ASP A 340 11.66 10.79 -25.41
C ASP A 340 10.66 9.63 -25.42
N GLY A 341 9.49 9.82 -24.81
CA GLY A 341 8.42 8.83 -24.77
C GLY A 341 8.62 7.73 -23.73
N MET A 342 9.62 7.80 -22.85
CA MET A 342 9.86 6.77 -21.83
C MET A 342 10.33 7.31 -20.47
N HIS A 343 11.03 8.45 -20.45
CA HIS A 343 11.38 9.16 -19.23
C HIS A 343 10.49 10.39 -19.08
N TYR A 344 9.88 10.52 -17.91
CA TYR A 344 8.87 11.55 -17.67
C TYR A 344 9.42 12.72 -16.84
N ASP A 345 8.66 13.78 -16.77
CA ASP A 345 8.95 14.98 -15.99
C ASP A 345 9.08 14.64 -14.49
N SER A 346 9.90 15.42 -13.77
CA SER A 346 10.16 15.18 -12.34
C SER A 346 8.89 15.12 -11.51
N ALA A 347 7.84 15.87 -11.90
CA ALA A 347 6.56 15.85 -11.21
C ALA A 347 5.96 14.44 -11.07
N VAL A 348 6.19 13.54 -12.04
CA VAL A 348 5.71 12.14 -11.99
C VAL A 348 6.41 11.36 -10.88
N TYR A 349 7.73 11.51 -10.79
CA TYR A 349 8.52 10.83 -9.77
C TYR A 349 8.32 11.45 -8.39
N ASP A 350 8.08 12.76 -8.31
CA ASP A 350 7.68 13.44 -7.08
C ASP A 350 6.36 12.86 -6.55
N ALA A 351 5.36 12.68 -7.42
CA ALA A 351 4.11 12.03 -7.04
C ALA A 351 4.35 10.61 -6.50
N ALA A 352 5.21 9.82 -7.16
CA ALA A 352 5.56 8.47 -6.72
C ALA A 352 6.25 8.44 -5.35
N VAL A 353 7.16 9.39 -5.09
CA VAL A 353 7.80 9.54 -3.78
C VAL A 353 6.77 9.88 -2.71
N HIS A 354 5.83 10.77 -2.97
CA HIS A 354 4.76 11.09 -2.02
C HIS A 354 3.80 9.92 -1.77
N VAL A 355 3.52 9.10 -2.79
CA VAL A 355 2.77 7.86 -2.60
C VAL A 355 3.51 6.91 -1.66
N MET A 356 4.81 6.70 -1.89
CA MET A 356 5.65 5.88 -1.02
C MET A 356 5.65 6.42 0.42
N LEU A 357 5.84 7.73 0.61
CA LEU A 357 5.90 8.32 1.94
C LEU A 357 4.58 8.19 2.71
N ASN A 358 3.43 8.39 2.06
CA ASN A 358 2.13 8.18 2.69
C ASN A 358 1.89 6.70 3.02
N ALA A 359 2.33 5.79 2.16
CA ALA A 359 2.33 4.36 2.46
C ALA A 359 3.19 4.05 3.70
N LEU A 360 4.38 4.65 3.83
CA LEU A 360 5.22 4.51 5.02
C LEU A 360 4.52 5.01 6.28
N LEU A 361 3.86 6.16 6.25
CA LEU A 361 3.09 6.68 7.40
C LEU A 361 2.00 5.69 7.84
N ILE A 362 1.27 5.13 6.89
CA ILE A 362 0.21 4.15 7.15
C ILE A 362 0.78 2.88 7.78
N GLU A 363 1.85 2.32 7.20
CA GLU A 363 2.43 1.05 7.64
C GLU A 363 3.23 1.17 8.94
N SER A 364 3.89 2.30 9.18
CA SER A 364 4.67 2.55 10.39
C SER A 364 3.84 3.09 11.57
N HIS A 365 2.57 3.42 11.33
CA HIS A 365 1.65 4.03 12.31
C HIS A 365 2.17 5.35 12.88
N GLN A 366 2.95 6.09 12.09
CA GLN A 366 3.42 7.41 12.46
C GLN A 366 2.36 8.46 12.08
N SER A 367 2.12 9.38 13.00
CA SER A 367 1.45 10.65 12.73
C SER A 367 2.50 11.75 12.84
N LEU A 368 2.60 12.58 11.80
CA LEU A 368 3.48 13.75 11.78
C LEU A 368 2.75 14.97 12.35
#